data_AF-A0A2R9AR55-F1
#
_entry.id   AF-A0A2R9AR55-F1
#
_cell.length_a   1.000
_cell.length_b   1.000
_cell.length_c   1.000
_cell.angle_alpha   90.00
_cell.angle_beta   90.00
_cell.angle_gamma   90.00
#
_symmetry.space_group_name_H-M   'P 1'
#
loop_
_entity.id
_entity.type
_entity.pdbx_description
1 polymer ?
#
loop_
_entity_poly.entity_id
_entity_poly.type
_entity_poly.pdbx_seq_one_letter_code
_entity_poly.pdbx_strand_id
1 'polypeptide(L)'
;MPEEIELEMAKIQRLREVLVRRESELRFMMDDIQLCKDIMDLKQELQNLVAIPGNHLQLHLVKTKLQKQREDELIQKIHKLVQKRDFLVDDAEVERLREQEEDKEMADFLRIKLKPLDKVTKSPASLESLEKPEAYVSEY
;
A
#
# COMPACT_ATOMS: atom_id res chain seq x y z
N MET A 1 -6.43 -14.53 36.92
CA MET A 1 -7.52 -13.61 37.38
C MET A 1 -8.28 -13.10 36.15
N PRO A 2 -9.54 -12.67 36.25
CA PRO A 2 -10.32 -12.15 35.10
C PRO A 2 -9.60 -11.04 34.31
N GLU A 3 -8.84 -10.18 35.00
CA GLU A 3 -8.08 -9.07 34.42
C GLU A 3 -6.95 -9.51 33.47
N GLU A 4 -6.32 -10.66 33.71
CA GLU A 4 -5.29 -11.21 32.80
C GLU A 4 -5.90 -11.69 31.49
N ILE A 5 -7.11 -12.27 31.56
CA ILE A 5 -7.85 -12.72 30.38
C ILE A 5 -8.28 -11.52 29.55
N GLU A 6 -8.78 -10.45 30.17
CA GLU A 6 -9.14 -9.20 29.48
C GLU A 6 -7.93 -8.57 28.79
N LEU A 7 -6.76 -8.57 29.44
CA LEU A 7 -5.53 -8.05 28.86
C LEU A 7 -5.09 -8.86 27.62
N GLU A 8 -5.15 -10.18 27.69
CA GLU A 8 -4.82 -11.05 26.55
C GLU A 8 -5.82 -10.90 25.40
N MET A 9 -7.12 -10.76 25.70
CA MET A 9 -8.14 -10.48 24.68
C MET A 9 -7.87 -9.15 23.97
N ALA A 10 -7.46 -8.10 24.68
CA ALA A 10 -7.09 -6.82 24.08
C ALA A 10 -5.86 -6.96 23.16
N LYS A 11 -4.86 -7.76 23.53
CA LYS A 11 -3.71 -8.06 22.67
C LYS A 11 -4.12 -8.80 21.40
N ILE A 12 -4.97 -9.83 21.52
CA ILE A 12 -5.49 -10.59 20.37
C ILE A 12 -6.29 -9.68 19.44
N GLN A 13 -7.13 -8.81 19.98
CA GLN A 13 -7.91 -7.84 19.22
C GLN A 13 -7.00 -6.93 18.38
N ARG A 14 -5.97 -6.35 19.01
CA ARG A 14 -5.00 -5.49 18.33
C ARG A 14 -4.23 -6.23 17.24
N LEU A 15 -3.79 -7.46 17.54
CA LEU A 15 -3.09 -8.28 16.54
C LEU A 15 -3.98 -8.57 15.33
N ARG A 16 -5.26 -8.89 15.56
CA ARG A 16 -6.22 -9.13 14.48
C ARG A 16 -6.38 -7.91 13.59
N GLU A 17 -6.50 -6.72 14.17
CA GLU A 17 -6.62 -5.47 13.41
C GLU A 17 -5.39 -5.23 12.51
N VAL A 18 -4.18 -5.42 13.05
CA VAL A 18 -2.94 -5.31 12.26
C VAL A 18 -2.92 -6.30 11.10
N LEU A 19 -3.33 -7.55 11.35
CA LEU A 19 -3.36 -8.58 10.31
C LEU A 19 -4.39 -8.27 9.22
N VAL A 20 -5.57 -7.76 9.58
CA VAL A 20 -6.61 -7.38 8.61
C VAL A 20 -6.15 -6.23 7.72
N ARG A 21 -5.48 -5.22 8.28
CA ARG A 21 -4.90 -4.11 7.48
C ARG A 21 -3.85 -4.63 6.51
N ARG A 22 -2.94 -5.48 7.00
CA ARG A 22 -1.90 -6.09 6.16
C ARG A 22 -2.49 -6.98 5.06
N GLU A 23 -3.55 -7.72 5.33
CA GLU A 23 -4.27 -8.49 4.32
C GLU A 23 -4.87 -7.59 3.25
N SER A 24 -5.47 -6.46 3.63
CA SER A 24 -5.99 -5.47 2.69
C SER A 24 -4.89 -4.88 1.79
N GLU A 25 -3.74 -4.48 2.35
CA GLU A 25 -2.58 -4.05 1.56
C GLU A 25 -2.13 -5.12 0.55
N LEU A 26 -2.06 -6.38 0.99
CA LEU A 26 -1.69 -7.50 0.12
C LEU A 26 -2.70 -7.69 -1.02
N ARG A 27 -3.99 -7.48 -0.76
CA ARG A 27 -5.03 -7.56 -1.80
C ARG A 27 -4.88 -6.44 -2.83
N PHE A 28 -4.64 -5.20 -2.42
CA PHE A 28 -4.33 -4.10 -3.35
C PHE A 28 -3.11 -4.42 -4.23
N MET A 29 -2.03 -4.95 -3.65
CA MET A 29 -0.84 -5.34 -4.42
C MET A 29 -1.11 -6.50 -5.39
N MET A 30 -1.90 -7.49 -4.98
CA MET A 30 -2.27 -8.62 -5.83
C MET A 30 -3.09 -8.15 -7.04
N ASP A 31 -4.03 -7.23 -6.81
CA ASP A 31 -4.85 -6.64 -7.88
C ASP A 31 -4.01 -5.79 -8.84
N ASP A 32 -3.07 -4.97 -8.34
CA ASP A 32 -2.15 -4.18 -9.19
C ASP A 32 -1.25 -5.09 -10.03
N ILE A 33 -0.73 -6.18 -9.45
CA ILE A 33 0.07 -7.17 -10.18
C ILE A 33 -0.75 -7.80 -11.31
N GLN A 34 -2.02 -8.14 -11.06
CA GLN A 34 -2.87 -8.74 -12.09
C GLN A 34 -3.17 -7.74 -13.21
N LEU A 35 -3.49 -6.48 -12.87
CA LEU A 35 -3.68 -5.42 -13.86
C LEU A 35 -2.42 -5.19 -14.68
N CYS A 36 -1.25 -5.20 -14.06
CA CYS A 36 0.03 -5.04 -14.75
C CYS A 36 0.28 -6.19 -15.74
N LYS A 37 -0.01 -7.44 -15.36
CA LYS A 37 0.10 -8.60 -16.26
C LYS A 37 -0.83 -8.46 -17.47
N ASP A 38 -2.10 -8.17 -17.23
CA ASP A 38 -3.10 -8.01 -18.30
C ASP A 38 -2.71 -6.87 -19.27
N ILE A 39 -2.20 -5.74 -18.73
CA ILE A 39 -1.70 -4.63 -19.53
C ILE A 39 -0.46 -5.04 -20.35
N MET A 40 0.48 -5.77 -19.75
CA MET A 40 1.68 -6.24 -20.43
C MET A 40 1.34 -7.18 -21.59
N ASP A 41 0.43 -8.14 -21.37
CA ASP A 41 0.01 -9.10 -22.38
C ASP A 41 -0.66 -8.39 -23.57
N LEU A 42 -1.57 -7.43 -23.30
CA LEU A 42 -2.20 -6.63 -24.35
C LEU A 42 -1.21 -5.73 -25.10
N LYS A 43 -0.24 -5.14 -24.39
CA LYS A 43 0.83 -4.34 -25.01
C LYS A 43 1.69 -5.21 -25.93
N GLN A 44 2.00 -6.44 -25.51
CA GLN A 44 2.76 -7.38 -26.34
C GLN A 44 1.97 -7.80 -27.58
N GLU A 45 0.67 -8.06 -27.44
CA GLU A 45 -0.21 -8.35 -28.59
C GLU A 45 -0.24 -7.17 -29.58
N LEU A 46 -0.40 -5.94 -29.07
CA LEU A 46 -0.41 -4.74 -29.89
C LEU A 46 0.92 -4.53 -30.63
N GLN A 47 2.06 -4.73 -29.95
CA GLN A 47 3.38 -4.67 -30.57
C GLN A 47 3.53 -5.68 -31.71
N ASN A 48 3.03 -6.90 -31.52
CA ASN A 48 3.08 -7.94 -32.56
C ASN A 48 2.22 -7.61 -33.79
N LEU A 49 1.11 -6.89 -33.61
CA LEU A 49 0.25 -6.44 -34.71
C LEU A 49 0.87 -5.29 -35.50
N VAL A 50 1.51 -4.35 -34.82
CA VAL A 50 2.15 -3.16 -35.43
C VAL A 50 3.52 -3.49 -36.04
N ALA A 51 4.14 -4.62 -35.67
CA ALA A 51 5.37 -5.09 -36.27
C ALA A 51 5.19 -5.34 -37.79
N ILE A 52 5.82 -4.49 -38.61
CA ILE A 52 5.68 -4.52 -40.07
C ILE A 52 6.38 -5.78 -40.64
N PRO A 53 5.69 -6.68 -41.35
CA PRO A 53 6.35 -7.70 -42.15
C PRO A 53 6.87 -7.05 -43.44
N GLY A 54 8.18 -7.12 -43.68
CA GLY A 54 8.85 -6.47 -44.81
C GLY A 54 8.44 -6.90 -46.22
N ASN A 55 7.45 -7.79 -46.38
CA ASN A 55 7.20 -8.48 -47.65
C ASN A 55 5.68 -8.48 -47.97
N HIS A 56 5.29 -7.91 -49.11
CA HIS A 56 3.98 -7.98 -49.82
C HIS A 56 2.98 -6.80 -49.67
N LEU A 57 3.16 -5.83 -50.55
CA LEU A 57 2.41 -4.57 -50.69
C LEU A 57 0.92 -4.72 -51.13
N GLN A 58 0.50 -5.87 -51.66
CA GLN A 58 -0.83 -6.00 -52.32
C GLN A 58 -1.91 -6.71 -51.48
N LEU A 59 -1.52 -7.46 -50.44
CA LEU A 59 -2.44 -8.07 -49.46
C LEU A 59 -2.77 -7.09 -48.30
N HIS A 60 -2.07 -5.96 -48.25
CA HIS A 60 -2.10 -4.98 -47.17
C HIS A 60 -3.43 -4.24 -47.08
N LEU A 61 -3.96 -3.70 -48.18
CA LEU A 61 -5.05 -2.71 -48.14
C LEU A 61 -6.38 -3.21 -47.52
N VAL A 62 -6.71 -4.50 -47.66
CA VAL A 62 -7.93 -5.09 -47.05
C VAL A 62 -7.66 -5.60 -45.64
N LYS A 63 -6.47 -6.18 -45.39
CA LYS A 63 -6.05 -6.57 -44.03
C LYS A 63 -5.91 -5.38 -43.10
N THR A 64 -5.50 -4.22 -43.62
CA THR A 64 -5.28 -2.99 -42.85
C THR A 64 -6.55 -2.49 -42.15
N LYS A 65 -7.77 -2.63 -42.71
CA LYS A 65 -8.98 -2.17 -42.00
C LYS A 65 -9.31 -3.02 -40.76
N LEU A 66 -9.25 -4.35 -40.89
CA LEU A 66 -9.50 -5.25 -39.77
C LEU A 66 -8.36 -5.23 -38.74
N GLN A 67 -7.11 -5.12 -39.20
CA GLN A 67 -5.95 -4.93 -38.33
C GLN A 67 -6.06 -3.63 -37.54
N LYS A 68 -6.43 -2.53 -38.21
CA LYS A 68 -6.66 -1.24 -37.55
C LYS A 68 -7.78 -1.29 -36.52
N GLN A 69 -8.90 -1.97 -36.81
CA GLN A 69 -9.97 -2.19 -35.83
C GLN A 69 -9.46 -2.96 -34.61
N ARG A 70 -8.69 -4.02 -34.82
CA ARG A 70 -8.10 -4.80 -33.72
C ARG A 70 -7.09 -4.00 -32.90
N GLU A 71 -6.26 -3.18 -33.54
CA GLU A 71 -5.35 -2.26 -32.87
C GLU A 71 -6.12 -1.25 -32.00
N ASP A 72 -7.15 -0.61 -32.57
CA ASP A 72 -8.01 0.33 -31.84
C ASP A 72 -8.70 -0.35 -30.64
N GLU A 73 -9.17 -1.59 -30.80
CA GLU A 73 -9.75 -2.38 -29.70
C GLU A 73 -8.73 -2.67 -28.59
N LEU A 74 -7.50 -3.06 -28.93
CA LEU A 74 -6.44 -3.32 -27.97
C LEU A 74 -6.05 -2.04 -27.22
N ILE A 75 -5.90 -0.92 -27.93
CA ILE A 75 -5.62 0.39 -27.33
C ILE A 75 -6.73 0.77 -26.34
N GLN A 76 -7.99 0.59 -26.71
CA GLN A 76 -9.12 0.85 -25.82
C GLN A 76 -9.11 -0.04 -24.58
N LYS A 77 -8.81 -1.34 -24.72
CA LYS A 77 -8.69 -2.27 -23.57
C LYS A 77 -7.55 -1.87 -22.64
N ILE A 78 -6.37 -1.55 -23.19
CA ILE A 78 -5.22 -1.07 -22.41
C ILE A 78 -5.60 0.19 -21.65
N HIS A 79 -6.25 1.16 -22.31
CA HIS A 79 -6.65 2.40 -21.68
C HIS A 79 -7.60 2.18 -20.50
N LYS A 80 -8.60 1.28 -20.65
CA LYS A 80 -9.52 0.92 -19.56
C LYS A 80 -8.81 0.27 -18.38
N LEU A 81 -7.84 -0.61 -18.64
CA LEU A 81 -7.07 -1.25 -17.56
C LEU A 81 -6.16 -0.25 -16.83
N VAL A 82 -5.54 0.68 -17.57
CA VAL A 82 -4.76 1.78 -16.97
C VAL A 82 -5.64 2.64 -16.08
N GLN A 83 -6.83 3.05 -16.56
CA GLN A 83 -7.79 3.79 -15.72
C GLN A 83 -8.18 3.01 -14.46
N LYS A 84 -8.46 1.71 -14.59
CA LYS A 84 -8.78 0.86 -13.44
C LYS A 84 -7.63 0.80 -12.43
N ARG A 85 -6.39 0.77 -12.91
CA ARG A 85 -5.20 0.81 -12.06
C ARG A 85 -5.04 2.17 -11.38
N ASP A 86 -5.31 3.27 -12.07
CA ASP A 86 -5.27 4.61 -11.48
C ASP A 86 -6.27 4.71 -10.31
N PHE A 87 -7.50 4.21 -10.48
CA PHE A 87 -8.47 4.12 -9.39
C PHE A 87 -8.01 3.22 -8.23
N LEU A 88 -7.38 2.08 -8.52
CA LEU A 88 -6.84 1.20 -7.47
C LEU A 88 -5.79 1.90 -6.61
N VAL A 89 -4.94 2.73 -7.23
CA VAL A 89 -3.93 3.54 -6.51
C VAL A 89 -4.60 4.61 -5.65
N ASP A 90 -5.61 5.30 -6.18
CA ASP A 90 -6.38 6.29 -5.43
C ASP A 90 -7.09 5.66 -4.22
N ASP A 91 -7.73 4.50 -4.41
CA ASP A 91 -8.42 3.77 -3.34
C ASP A 91 -7.44 3.31 -2.25
N ALA A 92 -6.26 2.81 -2.63
CA ALA A 92 -5.22 2.41 -1.68
C ALA A 92 -4.69 3.61 -0.87
N GLU A 93 -4.54 4.79 -1.49
CA GLU A 93 -4.12 6.01 -0.81
C GLU A 93 -5.19 6.50 0.18
N VAL A 94 -6.47 6.43 -0.19
CA VAL A 94 -7.58 6.75 0.71
C VAL A 94 -7.58 5.84 1.94
N GLU A 95 -7.42 4.53 1.75
CA GLU A 95 -7.38 3.59 2.89
C GLU A 95 -6.17 3.84 3.79
N ARG A 96 -5.00 4.14 3.22
CA ARG A 96 -3.81 4.52 3.99
C ARG A 96 -4.04 5.76 4.86
N LEU A 97 -4.68 6.80 4.31
CA LEU A 97 -4.98 8.02 5.05
C LEU A 97 -5.99 7.76 6.17
N ARG A 98 -7.00 6.93 5.91
CA ARG A 98 -7.98 6.52 6.91
C ARG A 98 -7.33 5.78 8.08
N GLU A 99 -6.47 4.80 7.81
CA GLU A 99 -5.76 4.06 8.87
C GLU A 99 -4.88 4.99 9.73
N GLN A 100 -4.22 5.98 9.13
CA GLN A 100 -3.44 6.98 9.86
C GLN A 100 -4.32 7.87 10.76
N GLU A 101 -5.53 8.20 10.32
CA GLU A 101 -6.49 8.96 11.12
C GLU A 101 -7.01 8.14 12.30
N GLU A 102 -7.37 6.87 12.07
CA GLU A 102 -7.78 5.92 13.13
C GLU A 102 -6.70 5.78 14.22
N ASP A 103 -5.44 5.61 13.82
CA ASP A 103 -4.31 5.49 14.74
C ASP A 103 -4.09 6.78 15.55
N LYS A 104 -4.23 7.94 14.89
CA LYS A 104 -4.11 9.25 15.54
C LYS A 104 -5.21 9.47 16.56
N GLU A 105 -6.46 9.18 16.21
CA GLU A 105 -7.60 9.28 17.14
C GLU A 105 -7.40 8.39 18.37
N MET A 106 -6.90 7.15 18.17
CA MET A 106 -6.61 6.24 19.27
C MET A 106 -5.49 6.78 20.18
N ALA A 107 -4.41 7.29 19.60
CA ALA A 107 -3.31 7.88 20.36
C ALA A 107 -3.75 9.12 21.15
N ASP A 108 -4.57 9.99 20.55
CA ASP A 108 -5.11 11.18 21.20
C ASP A 108 -6.10 10.81 22.31
N PHE A 109 -6.95 9.80 22.10
CA PHE A 109 -7.85 9.27 23.13
C PHE A 109 -7.07 8.78 24.36
N LEU A 110 -6.05 7.94 24.14
CA LEU A 110 -5.19 7.45 25.22
C LEU A 110 -4.49 8.60 25.93
N ARG A 111 -3.96 9.57 25.18
CA ARG A 111 -3.33 10.76 25.76
C ARG A 111 -4.31 11.54 26.66
N ILE A 112 -5.55 11.74 26.23
CA ILE A 112 -6.58 12.45 27.01
C ILE A 112 -6.95 11.66 28.27
N LYS A 113 -7.11 10.34 28.17
CA LYS A 113 -7.48 9.47 29.31
C LYS A 113 -6.35 9.25 30.31
N LEU A 114 -5.09 9.32 29.87
CA LEU A 114 -3.91 9.09 30.71
C LEU A 114 -3.33 10.38 31.32
N LYS A 115 -3.58 11.57 30.73
CA LYS A 115 -3.20 12.88 31.31
C LYS A 115 -3.60 13.07 32.78
N PRO A 116 -4.75 12.58 33.28
CA PRO A 116 -5.10 12.63 34.70
C PRO A 116 -4.22 11.77 35.61
N LEU A 117 -3.58 10.72 35.10
CA LEU A 117 -2.77 9.75 35.86
C LEU A 117 -1.32 10.22 36.06
N ASP A 118 -0.77 11.04 35.15
CA ASP A 118 0.58 11.62 35.28
C ASP A 118 0.75 12.55 36.49
N LYS A 119 -0.35 13.06 37.05
CA LYS A 119 -0.33 13.90 38.26
C LYS A 119 -0.33 13.08 39.56
N VAL A 120 -0.61 11.78 39.50
CA VAL A 120 -0.64 10.88 40.68
C VAL A 120 0.72 10.19 40.89
N THR A 121 1.51 9.99 39.83
CA THR A 121 2.83 9.31 39.88
C THR A 121 4.03 10.22 40.12
N LYS A 122 3.86 11.53 40.37
CA LYS A 122 4.95 12.38 40.85
C LYS A 122 5.21 12.15 42.35
N SER A 123 5.79 11.00 42.67
CA SER A 123 6.53 10.82 43.93
C SER A 123 7.88 11.57 43.84
N PRO A 124 8.32 12.26 44.90
CA PRO A 124 9.59 12.98 44.91
C PRO A 124 10.70 12.01 45.32
N ALA A 125 11.11 11.10 44.44
CA ALA A 125 12.23 10.21 44.73
C ALA A 125 12.84 9.67 43.43
N SER A 126 13.59 10.52 42.71
CA SER A 126 14.72 10.11 41.85
C SER A 126 15.29 11.34 41.14
N LEU A 127 16.00 12.18 41.89
CA LEU A 127 16.99 13.11 41.36
C LEU A 127 18.25 12.95 42.22
N GLU A 128 18.86 11.77 42.16
CA GLU A 128 20.23 11.58 42.64
C GLU A 128 21.04 10.82 41.58
N SER A 129 21.94 11.60 40.98
CA SER A 129 23.27 11.21 40.49
C SER A 129 23.41 10.03 39.53
N LEU A 130 23.70 10.37 38.27
CA LEU A 130 24.80 9.74 37.53
C LEU A 130 25.35 10.76 36.55
N GLU A 131 26.31 11.56 37.05
CA GLU A 131 27.30 12.23 36.22
C GLU A 131 27.98 11.17 35.35
N LYS A 132 27.92 11.33 34.02
CA LYS A 132 28.79 10.60 33.11
C LYS A 132 30.04 11.45 32.88
N PRO A 133 31.25 10.97 33.20
CA PRO A 133 32.45 11.63 32.73
C PRO A 133 32.64 11.37 31.23
N GLU A 134 32.98 12.43 30.51
CA GLU A 134 33.49 12.40 29.14
C GLU A 134 34.75 11.52 29.07
N ALA A 135 34.85 10.69 28.02
CA ALA A 135 36.11 10.06 27.63
C ALA A 135 36.33 10.24 26.13
N TYR A 136 37.43 10.91 25.83
CA TYR A 136 38.03 11.18 24.53
C TYR A 136 38.45 9.89 23.78
N VAL A 137 38.10 9.84 22.49
CA VAL A 137 38.87 9.41 21.29
C VAL A 137 39.69 8.09 21.29
N SER A 138 39.45 7.23 20.29
CA SER A 138 40.49 6.75 19.36
C SER A 138 39.89 6.12 18.10
N GLU A 139 40.22 6.69 16.95
CA GLU A 139 40.12 6.08 15.62
C GLU A 139 40.97 4.79 15.56
N TYR A 140 40.47 3.80 14.82
CA TYR A 140 41.23 2.88 13.95
C TYR A 140 40.32 2.42 12.81
#